data_AF-A0A2Z5QZS4-F1
#
_entry.id   AF-A0A2Z5QZS4-F1
#
_cell.length_a   1.000
_cell.length_b   1.000
_cell.length_c   1.000
_cell.angle_alpha   90.00
_cell.angle_beta   90.00
_cell.angle_gamma   90.00
#
_symmetry.space_group_name_H-M   'P 1'
#
loop_
_entity.id
_entity.type
_entity.pdbx_description
1 polymer ?
#
loop_
_entity_poly.entity_id
_entity_poly.type
_entity_poly.pdbx_seq_one_letter_code
_entity_poly.pdbx_strand_id
1 'polypeptide(L)'
;MTDSSLELSPTVIAELTAHGVPEKLHPLFPHGLGGLIPAMGIRLSELSAERAVATMPVAPNTQPAGLLHGGASVVLAETLGSLASGVHGA
;
A
#
# COMPACT_ATOMS: atom_id res chain seq x y z
N MET A 1 -27.35 -0.85 -3.21
CA MET A 1 -27.25 -1.70 -4.40
C MET A 1 -25.82 -1.60 -4.90
N THR A 2 -24.88 -2.23 -4.20
CA THR A 2 -23.49 -2.33 -4.67
C THR A 2 -23.41 -3.62 -5.46
N ASP A 3 -23.15 -3.49 -6.76
CA ASP A 3 -22.91 -4.63 -7.63
C ASP A 3 -21.72 -5.42 -7.08
N SER A 4 -22.00 -6.63 -6.64
CA SER A 4 -21.10 -7.57 -5.98
C SER A 4 -20.20 -8.33 -6.99
N SER A 5 -20.05 -7.82 -8.21
CA SER A 5 -19.57 -8.64 -9.33
C SER A 5 -18.42 -8.02 -10.14
N LEU A 6 -17.70 -7.04 -9.61
CA LEU A 6 -16.38 -6.75 -10.14
C LEU A 6 -15.39 -7.73 -9.52
N GLU A 7 -15.31 -8.93 -10.11
CA GLU A 7 -14.19 -9.83 -9.84
C GLU A 7 -12.89 -9.07 -10.05
N LEU A 8 -12.07 -8.99 -9.00
CA LEU A 8 -10.77 -8.35 -9.08
C LEU A 8 -9.92 -9.09 -10.11
N SER A 9 -9.24 -8.34 -10.97
CA SER A 9 -8.38 -8.98 -11.96
C SER A 9 -7.27 -9.78 -11.26
N PRO A 10 -6.84 -10.92 -11.82
CA PRO A 10 -5.75 -11.71 -11.24
C PRO A 10 -4.46 -10.90 -11.03
N THR A 11 -4.20 -9.91 -11.89
CA THR A 11 -3.06 -9.00 -11.76
C THR A 11 -3.19 -8.10 -10.53
N VAL A 12 -4.38 -7.57 -10.25
CA VAL A 12 -4.63 -6.75 -9.06
C VAL A 12 -4.48 -7.61 -7.79
N ILE A 13 -5.08 -8.80 -7.76
CA ILE A 13 -4.94 -9.72 -6.61
C ILE A 13 -3.46 -10.05 -6.37
N ALA A 14 -2.71 -10.36 -7.44
CA ALA A 14 -1.28 -10.67 -7.33
C ALA A 14 -0.47 -9.48 -6.79
N GLU A 15 -0.76 -8.26 -7.24
CA GLU A 15 -0.13 -7.04 -6.72
C GLU A 15 -0.42 -6.85 -5.22
N LEU A 16 -1.71 -6.89 -4.84
CA LEU A 16 -2.15 -6.69 -3.46
C LEU A 16 -1.51 -7.72 -2.52
N THR A 17 -1.52 -9.00 -2.90
CA THR A 17 -0.86 -10.07 -2.16
C THR A 17 0.66 -9.86 -2.08
N ALA A 18 1.31 -9.50 -3.19
CA ALA A 18 2.74 -9.25 -3.22
C ALA A 18 3.16 -8.09 -2.31
N HIS A 19 2.27 -7.10 -2.11
CA HIS A 19 2.51 -5.94 -1.24
C HIS A 19 1.94 -6.10 0.18
N GLY A 20 1.45 -7.29 0.54
CA GLY A 20 1.05 -7.63 1.90
C GLY A 20 -0.31 -7.06 2.34
N VAL A 21 -1.16 -6.68 1.38
CA VAL A 21 -2.54 -6.28 1.69
C VAL A 21 -3.32 -7.52 2.12
N PRO A 22 -3.97 -7.52 3.30
CA PRO A 22 -4.82 -8.63 3.73
C PRO A 22 -5.93 -8.92 2.72
N GLU A 23 -6.16 -10.20 2.38
CA GLU A 23 -7.17 -10.62 1.38
C GLU A 23 -8.56 -10.03 1.64
N LYS A 24 -8.97 -9.97 2.91
CA LYS A 24 -10.25 -9.35 3.32
C LYS A 24 -10.40 -7.88 2.93
N LEU A 25 -9.28 -7.18 2.70
CA LEU A 25 -9.26 -5.77 2.30
C LEU A 25 -9.08 -5.58 0.78
N HIS A 26 -8.84 -6.64 0.01
CA HIS A 26 -8.67 -6.54 -1.45
C HIS A 26 -9.82 -5.82 -2.16
N PRO A 27 -11.10 -6.00 -1.77
CA PRO A 27 -12.21 -5.27 -2.40
C PRO A 27 -12.13 -3.74 -2.28
N LEU A 28 -11.35 -3.21 -1.33
CA LEU A 28 -11.12 -1.76 -1.19
C LEU A 28 -10.16 -1.19 -2.23
N PHE A 29 -9.47 -2.05 -3.00
CA PHE A 29 -8.46 -1.67 -3.98
C PHE A 29 -8.79 -2.20 -5.39
N PRO A 30 -9.95 -1.84 -5.97
CA PRO A 30 -10.40 -2.37 -7.27
C PRO A 30 -9.46 -2.05 -8.44
N HIS A 31 -8.55 -1.10 -8.26
CA HIS A 31 -7.59 -0.65 -9.25
C HIS A 31 -6.13 -0.90 -8.83
N GLY A 32 -5.90 -1.71 -7.78
CA GLY A 32 -4.57 -1.96 -7.23
C GLY A 32 -4.09 -0.86 -6.29
N LEU A 33 -2.78 -0.79 -6.08
CA LEU A 33 -2.13 0.11 -5.10
C LEU A 33 -1.63 1.44 -5.70
N GLY A 34 -1.90 1.66 -6.99
CA GLY A 34 -1.29 2.75 -7.74
C GLY A 34 0.21 2.54 -7.95
N GLY A 35 0.86 3.44 -8.71
CA GLY A 35 2.24 3.21 -9.16
C GLY A 35 3.32 3.37 -8.09
N LEU A 36 3.07 4.17 -7.04
CA LEU A 36 4.14 4.60 -6.14
C LEU A 36 4.49 3.54 -5.08
N ILE A 37 3.50 2.84 -4.52
CA ILE A 37 3.72 1.78 -3.53
C ILE A 37 4.62 0.66 -4.12
N PRO A 38 4.32 0.10 -5.31
CA PRO A 38 5.20 -0.86 -5.95
C PRO A 38 6.58 -0.30 -6.30
N ALA A 39 6.64 0.91 -6.87
CA ALA A 39 7.91 1.53 -7.28
C ALA A 39 8.88 1.72 -6.12
N MET A 40 8.36 2.03 -4.92
CA MET A 40 9.17 2.21 -3.72
C MET A 40 9.40 0.91 -2.93
N GLY A 41 8.78 -0.21 -3.34
CA GLY A 41 8.90 -1.49 -2.66
C GLY A 41 8.25 -1.53 -1.28
N ILE A 42 7.21 -0.71 -1.05
CA ILE A 42 6.48 -0.67 0.22
C ILE A 42 5.71 -1.98 0.40
N ARG A 43 5.83 -2.63 1.56
CA ARG A 43 5.09 -3.86 1.89
C ARG A 43 4.40 -3.72 3.23
N LEU A 44 3.08 -3.88 3.25
CA LEU A 44 2.28 -3.88 4.47
C LEU A 44 2.51 -5.18 5.24
N SER A 45 2.67 -5.06 6.55
CA SER A 45 2.59 -6.19 7.47
C SER A 45 1.30 -6.15 8.28
N GLU A 46 0.72 -4.95 8.48
CA GLU A 46 -0.55 -4.76 9.16
C GLU A 46 -1.31 -3.58 8.54
N LEU A 47 -2.63 -3.72 8.44
CA LEU A 47 -3.52 -2.64 8.02
C LEU A 47 -4.89 -2.81 8.69
N SER A 48 -5.23 -1.89 9.59
CA SER A 48 -6.54 -1.71 10.19
C SER A 48 -6.83 -0.21 10.37
N ALA A 49 -8.02 0.12 10.87
CA ALA A 49 -8.39 1.50 11.19
C ALA A 49 -7.55 2.08 12.34
N GLU A 50 -7.11 1.24 13.27
CA GLU A 50 -6.39 1.62 14.49
C GLU A 50 -4.87 1.55 14.31
N ARG A 51 -4.38 0.75 13.36
CA ARG A 51 -2.94 0.55 13.16
C ARG A 51 -2.61 0.14 11.73
N ALA A 52 -1.59 0.79 11.17
CA ALA A 52 -0.98 0.38 9.90
C ALA A 52 0.54 0.27 10.08
N VAL A 53 1.12 -0.79 9.53
CA VAL A 53 2.56 -1.09 9.59
C VAL A 53 3.01 -1.55 8.21
N ALA A 54 4.10 -0.96 7.73
CA ALA A 54 4.77 -1.38 6.51
C ALA A 54 6.29 -1.26 6.64
N THR A 55 6.98 -1.96 5.74
CA THR A 55 8.40 -1.78 5.49
C THR A 55 8.61 -1.17 4.10
N MET A 56 9.75 -0.50 3.93
CA MET A 56 10.21 0.04 2.64
C MET A 56 11.74 -0.08 2.63
N PRO A 57 12.34 -0.58 1.53
CA PRO A 57 13.79 -0.68 1.45
C PRO A 57 14.44 0.71 1.38
N VAL A 58 15.66 0.84 1.92
CA VAL A 58 16.42 2.11 1.86
C VAL A 58 16.93 2.39 0.44
N ALA A 59 17.58 1.41 -0.19
CA ALA A 59 17.93 1.48 -1.61
C ALA A 59 16.83 0.78 -2.44
N PRO A 60 16.39 1.34 -3.58
CA PRO A 60 16.93 2.51 -4.28
C PRO A 60 16.37 3.87 -3.81
N ASN A 61 15.60 3.92 -2.72
CA ASN A 61 14.95 5.12 -2.17
C ASN A 61 15.92 6.11 -1.47
N THR A 62 17.15 6.23 -1.97
CA THR A 62 18.20 7.07 -1.39
C THR A 62 18.28 8.45 -2.07
N GLN A 63 18.74 9.45 -1.33
CA GLN A 63 19.14 10.76 -1.85
C GLN A 63 20.61 10.76 -2.31
N PRO A 64 21.12 11.79 -3.02
CA PRO A 64 22.45 11.76 -3.64
C PRO A 64 23.64 11.51 -2.71
N ALA A 65 23.51 11.72 -1.40
CA ALA A 65 24.56 11.40 -0.42
C ALA A 65 24.49 9.93 0.09
N GLY A 66 23.63 9.09 -0.51
CA GLY A 66 23.51 7.66 -0.20
C GLY A 66 22.67 7.34 1.04
N LEU A 67 22.05 8.34 1.67
CA LEU A 67 21.13 8.16 2.79
C LEU A 67 19.71 7.92 2.30
N LEU A 68 18.82 7.38 3.15
CA LEU A 68 17.39 7.34 2.86
C LEU A 68 16.89 8.76 2.51
N HIS A 69 16.18 8.90 1.39
CA HIS A 69 15.62 10.17 0.99
C HIS A 69 14.53 10.61 1.99
N GLY A 70 14.59 11.84 2.52
CA GLY A 70 13.60 12.31 3.50
C GLY A 70 12.16 12.25 2.96
N GLY A 71 11.97 12.61 1.69
CA GLY A 71 10.69 12.42 0.98
C GLY A 71 10.23 10.97 0.90
N ALA A 72 11.13 9.97 0.88
CA ALA A 72 10.72 8.57 0.89
C ALA A 72 10.09 8.18 2.24
N SER A 73 10.62 8.71 3.35
CA SER A 73 10.01 8.56 4.68
C SER A 73 8.62 9.20 4.73
N VAL A 74 8.46 10.37 4.12
CA VAL A 74 7.15 11.05 4.02
C VAL A 74 6.18 10.23 3.16
N VAL A 75 6.61 9.67 2.03
CA VAL A 75 5.75 8.80 1.22
C VAL A 75 5.28 7.58 2.03
N LEU A 76 6.18 6.93 2.77
CA LEU A 76 5.79 5.81 3.63
C LEU A 76 4.75 6.23 4.69
N ALA A 77 4.98 7.37 5.35
CA ALA A 77 4.05 7.88 6.37
C ALA A 77 2.68 8.26 5.78
N GLU A 78 2.67 9.02 4.68
CA GLU A 78 1.46 9.46 3.99
C GLU A 78 0.65 8.29 3.43
N THR A 79 1.35 7.28 2.89
CA THR A 79 0.75 6.02 2.43
C THR A 79 0.01 5.33 3.57
N LEU A 80 0.68 5.12 4.71
CA LEU A 80 0.07 4.43 5.86
C LEU A 80 -1.11 5.21 6.44
N GLY A 81 -1.00 6.53 6.57
CA GLY A 81 -2.08 7.37 7.05
C GLY A 81 -3.32 7.34 6.15
N SER A 82 -3.11 7.45 4.84
CA SER A 82 -4.20 7.43 3.85
C SER A 82 -4.90 6.07 3.80
N LEU A 83 -4.14 4.98 3.81
CA LEU A 83 -4.71 3.62 3.80
C LEU A 83 -5.48 3.32 5.08
N ALA A 84 -4.94 3.65 6.25
CA ALA A 84 -5.63 3.46 7.53
C ALA A 84 -6.94 4.27 7.59
N SER A 85 -6.91 5.53 7.13
CA SER A 85 -8.10 6.37 7.01
C SER A 85 -9.14 5.78 6.06
N GLY A 86 -8.69 5.23 4.92
CA GLY A 86 -9.58 4.56 3.96
C GLY A 86 -10.25 3.32 4.57
N VAL A 87 -9.52 2.52 5.33
CA VAL A 87 -10.05 1.35 6.04
C VAL A 87 -11.03 1.76 7.15
N HIS A 88 -10.76 2.86 7.86
CA HIS A 88 -11.67 3.38 8.89
C HIS A 88 -13.03 3.82 8.32
N GLY A 89 -13.04 4.38 7.10
CA GLY A 89 -14.26 4.89 6.46
C GLY A 89 -15.05 3.87 5.62
N ALA A 90 -14.53 2.64 5.48
CA ALA A 90 -15.11 1.59 4.64
C ALA A 90 -16.15 0.73 5.37
#